data_AF-A0A378N6Y5-F1
#
_entry.id   AF-A0A378N6Y5-F1
#
_cell.length_a   1.000
_cell.length_b   1.000
_cell.length_c   1.000
_cell.angle_alpha   90.00
_cell.angle_beta   90.00
_cell.angle_gamma   90.00
#
_symmetry.space_group_name_H-M   'P 1'
#
loop_
_entity.id
_entity.type
_entity.pdbx_description
1 polymer ?
#
loop_
_entity_poly.entity_id
_entity_poly.type
_entity_poly.pdbx_seq_one_letter_code
_entity_poly.pdbx_strand_id
1 'polypeptide(L)'
;MKSILNNKNYKAVSAGNLTNYTLDVKTTSAGTLLKELFETKLPVFSAPKNPNFLRHLITLFEDKNFISLDFFAGSSSFPHAILESNRIDKGNRKFIAVQYPEEIDIKSKNGKVAKQFCQRKNLPLYITEISKERIRRAGKQILQNNPKTDRLM
;
A
#
# COMPACT_ATOMS: atom_id res chain seq x y z
N MET A 1 2.70 -20.42 10.85
CA MET A 1 1.34 -20.72 10.35
C MET A 1 1.29 -20.37 8.86
N LYS A 2 0.94 -21.32 7.97
CA LYS A 2 0.76 -21.03 6.53
C LYS A 2 -0.51 -20.18 6.35
N SER A 3 -0.53 -19.28 5.36
CA SER A 3 -1.71 -18.45 5.06
C SER A 3 -2.93 -19.34 4.77
N ILE A 4 -4.04 -19.10 5.48
CA ILE A 4 -5.32 -19.78 5.24
C ILE A 4 -5.96 -19.27 3.93
N LEU A 5 -5.72 -18.00 3.61
CA LEU A 5 -6.20 -17.37 2.39
C LEU A 5 -5.25 -17.64 1.22
N ASN A 6 -5.82 -18.05 0.09
CA ASN A 6 -5.10 -18.36 -1.15
C ASN A 6 -5.62 -17.51 -2.29
N ASN A 7 -4.72 -17.11 -3.20
CA ASN A 7 -5.10 -16.40 -4.40
C ASN A 7 -5.98 -17.29 -5.27
N LYS A 8 -7.09 -16.75 -5.75
CA LYS A 8 -8.04 -17.44 -6.63
C LYS A 8 -8.38 -16.55 -7.82
N ASN A 9 -8.51 -17.17 -8.99
CA ASN A 9 -8.96 -16.52 -10.21
C ASN A 9 -10.42 -16.89 -10.46
N TYR A 10 -11.23 -15.90 -10.80
CA TYR A 10 -12.65 -16.02 -11.05
C TYR A 10 -12.96 -15.41 -12.42
N LYS A 11 -13.96 -15.96 -13.11
CA LYS A 11 -14.65 -15.24 -14.18
C LYS A 11 -15.77 -14.46 -13.52
N ALA A 12 -15.62 -13.14 -13.42
CA ALA A 12 -16.59 -12.26 -12.79
C ALA A 12 -17.36 -11.49 -13.86
N VAL A 13 -18.66 -11.30 -13.66
CA VAL A 13 -19.44 -10.37 -14.47
C VAL A 13 -19.36 -9.00 -13.80
N SER A 14 -18.75 -8.03 -14.48
CA SER A 14 -18.66 -6.65 -14.04
C SER A 14 -19.32 -5.76 -15.08
N ALA A 15 -20.37 -5.04 -14.68
CA ALA A 15 -21.18 -4.20 -15.57
C ALA A 15 -21.59 -4.92 -16.88
N GLY A 16 -22.06 -6.17 -16.77
CA GLY A 16 -22.50 -6.97 -17.92
C GLY A 16 -21.39 -7.65 -18.72
N ASN A 17 -20.11 -7.36 -18.45
CA ASN A 17 -18.97 -7.95 -19.16
C ASN A 17 -18.29 -9.05 -18.36
N LEU A 18 -17.93 -10.14 -19.04
CA LEU A 18 -17.13 -11.21 -18.45
C LEU A 18 -15.67 -10.74 -18.31
N THR A 19 -15.17 -10.71 -17.09
CA THR A 19 -13.83 -10.23 -16.75
C THR A 19 -13.09 -11.26 -15.91
N ASN A 20 -11.80 -11.44 -16.15
CA ASN A 20 -10.96 -12.24 -15.27
C ASN A 20 -10.65 -11.41 -14.02
N TYR A 21 -11.05 -11.93 -12.86
CA TYR A 21 -10.84 -11.29 -11.57
C TYR A 21 -9.96 -12.15 -10.69
N THR A 22 -8.82 -11.59 -10.26
CA THR A 22 -7.91 -12.25 -9.33
C THR A 22 -8.09 -11.66 -7.94
N LEU A 23 -8.40 -12.52 -6.97
CA LEU A 23 -8.39 -12.15 -5.56
C LEU A 23 -6.98 -12.39 -5.00
N ASP A 24 -6.17 -11.33 -4.89
CA ASP A 24 -4.82 -11.39 -4.30
C ASP A 24 -4.85 -11.03 -2.81
N VAL A 25 -4.68 -12.04 -1.98
CA VAL A 25 -4.83 -11.99 -0.51
C VAL A 25 -3.55 -12.37 0.22
N LYS A 26 -2.50 -12.78 -0.52
CA LYS A 26 -1.24 -13.24 0.07
C LYS A 26 -0.42 -12.08 0.62
N THR A 27 0.34 -12.37 1.68
CA THR A 27 1.31 -11.44 2.28
C THR A 27 2.63 -11.39 1.49
N THR A 28 2.93 -12.42 0.70
CA THR A 28 4.15 -12.47 -0.12
C THR A 28 4.19 -11.40 -1.20
N SER A 29 3.06 -11.13 -1.86
CA SER A 29 2.92 -10.06 -2.86
C SER A 29 3.11 -8.68 -2.22
N ALA A 30 2.58 -8.47 -1.01
CA ALA A 30 2.82 -7.24 -0.24
C ALA A 30 4.31 -7.01 0.06
N GLY A 31 5.05 -8.07 0.41
CA GLY A 31 6.49 -8.01 0.62
C GLY A 31 7.27 -7.68 -0.66
N THR A 32 6.93 -8.29 -1.79
CA THR A 32 7.56 -7.98 -3.09
C THR A 32 7.31 -6.55 -3.52
N LEU A 33 6.07 -6.06 -3.40
CA LEU A 33 5.73 -4.66 -3.67
C LEU A 33 6.62 -3.70 -2.87
N LEU A 34 6.84 -3.96 -1.57
CA LEU A 34 7.71 -3.10 -0.77
C LEU A 34 9.18 -3.14 -1.20
N LYS A 35 9.70 -4.30 -1.62
CA LYS A 35 11.07 -4.40 -2.14
C LYS A 35 11.26 -3.51 -3.36
N GLU A 36 10.31 -3.57 -4.29
CA GLU A 36 10.32 -2.78 -5.52
C GLU A 36 10.17 -1.30 -5.20
N LEU A 37 9.16 -0.92 -4.40
CA LEU A 37 8.87 0.47 -4.06
C LEU A 37 10.05 1.17 -3.36
N PHE A 38 10.77 0.45 -2.50
CA PHE A 38 11.90 0.99 -1.74
C PHE A 38 13.27 0.68 -2.37
N GLU A 39 13.31 -0.05 -3.49
CA GLU A 39 14.54 -0.49 -4.17
C GLU A 39 15.49 -1.23 -3.20
N THR A 40 14.96 -2.24 -2.53
CA THR A 40 15.65 -3.01 -1.48
C THR A 40 15.58 -4.52 -1.74
N LYS A 41 16.59 -5.27 -1.29
CA LYS A 41 16.64 -6.74 -1.45
C LYS A 41 15.59 -7.47 -0.58
N LEU A 42 15.25 -6.89 0.56
CA LEU A 42 14.29 -7.40 1.53
C LEU A 42 13.31 -6.28 1.90
N PRO A 43 12.06 -6.59 2.25
CA PRO A 43 11.08 -5.55 2.51
C PRO A 43 11.43 -4.79 3.79
N VAL A 44 11.18 -3.48 3.79
CA VAL A 44 11.38 -2.59 4.95
C VAL A 44 10.40 -2.85 6.10
N PHE A 45 9.34 -3.63 5.86
CA PHE A 45 8.42 -4.15 6.87
C PHE A 45 8.33 -5.67 6.79
N SER A 46 8.15 -6.32 7.93
CA SER A 46 8.04 -7.79 8.03
C SER A 46 6.67 -8.31 7.56
N ALA A 47 5.58 -7.63 7.95
CA ALA A 47 4.21 -8.07 7.70
C ALA A 47 3.30 -6.93 7.22
N PRO A 48 3.60 -6.29 6.07
CA PRO A 48 2.68 -5.30 5.51
C PRO A 48 1.37 -5.97 5.06
N LYS A 49 0.23 -5.31 5.29
CA LYS A 49 -1.03 -5.73 4.64
C LYS A 49 -0.91 -5.59 3.12
N ASN A 50 -1.60 -6.42 2.35
CA ASN A 50 -1.61 -6.32 0.90
C ASN A 50 -2.57 -5.19 0.45
N PRO A 51 -2.09 -4.15 -0.27
CA PRO A 51 -2.97 -3.09 -0.76
C PRO A 51 -4.00 -3.57 -1.80
N ASN A 52 -3.76 -4.65 -2.55
CA ASN A 52 -4.77 -5.24 -3.44
C ASN A 52 -5.94 -5.80 -2.63
N PHE A 53 -5.66 -6.50 -1.53
CA PHE A 53 -6.70 -6.95 -0.61
C PHE A 53 -7.53 -5.80 -0.06
N LEU A 54 -6.88 -4.72 0.38
CA LEU A 54 -7.57 -3.53 0.89
C LEU A 54 -8.40 -2.84 -0.19
N ARG A 55 -7.92 -2.82 -1.45
CA ARG A 55 -8.68 -2.30 -2.59
C ARG A 55 -9.96 -3.09 -2.85
N HIS A 56 -9.94 -4.42 -2.67
CA HIS A 56 -11.16 -5.22 -2.73
C HIS A 56 -12.17 -4.83 -1.64
N LEU A 57 -11.72 -4.50 -0.43
CA LEU A 57 -12.60 -3.99 0.62
C LEU A 57 -13.15 -2.60 0.28
N ILE A 58 -12.33 -1.72 -0.31
CA ILE A 58 -12.75 -0.38 -0.76
C ILE A 58 -13.85 -0.48 -1.83
N THR A 59 -13.82 -1.48 -2.71
CA THR A 59 -14.86 -1.68 -3.73
C THR A 59 -16.23 -2.08 -3.17
N LEU A 60 -16.33 -2.42 -1.88
CA LEU A 60 -17.63 -2.66 -1.23
C LEU A 60 -18.41 -1.37 -0.97
N PHE A 61 -17.75 -0.21 -1.03
CA PHE A 61 -18.38 1.09 -0.92
C PHE A 61 -18.72 1.62 -2.32
N GLU A 62 -20.00 1.94 -2.55
CA GLU A 62 -20.46 2.54 -3.80
C GLU A 62 -19.94 3.97 -3.98
N ASP A 63 -19.89 4.73 -2.88
CA ASP A 63 -19.37 6.08 -2.88
C ASP A 63 -17.86 6.11 -3.18
N LYS A 64 -17.48 7.00 -4.10
CA LYS A 64 -16.09 7.24 -4.49
C LYS A 64 -15.52 8.54 -3.92
N ASN A 65 -16.27 9.24 -3.07
CA ASN A 65 -15.92 10.53 -2.48
C ASN A 65 -16.15 10.55 -0.97
N PHE A 66 -15.40 9.71 -0.25
CA PHE A 66 -15.42 9.65 1.20
C PHE A 66 -14.04 9.94 1.81
N ILE A 67 -14.02 10.20 3.12
CA ILE A 67 -12.81 10.27 3.93
C ILE A 67 -12.71 8.99 4.75
N SER A 68 -11.55 8.36 4.70
CA SER A 68 -11.23 7.16 5.47
C SER A 68 -10.19 7.44 6.54
N LEU A 69 -10.21 6.70 7.64
CA LEU A 69 -9.29 6.84 8.76
C LEU A 69 -8.60 5.51 9.06
N ASP A 70 -7.27 5.53 9.12
CA ASP A 70 -6.45 4.43 9.63
C ASP A 70 -5.59 4.93 10.79
N PHE A 71 -5.97 4.58 12.02
CA PHE A 71 -5.25 4.98 13.24
C PHE A 71 -4.11 4.03 13.64
N PHE A 72 -3.86 2.99 12.83
CA PHE A 72 -2.75 2.06 12.97
C PHE A 72 -2.08 1.85 11.60
N ALA A 73 -1.67 2.96 10.96
CA ALA A 73 -1.24 2.94 9.56
C ALA A 73 -0.11 1.94 9.30
N GLY A 74 0.81 1.78 10.25
CA GLY A 74 1.98 0.90 10.16
C GLY A 74 2.75 1.18 8.88
N SER A 75 2.75 0.20 7.97
CA SER A 75 3.37 0.31 6.65
C SER A 75 2.62 1.21 5.64
N SER A 76 1.49 1.83 6.01
CA SER A 76 0.63 2.64 5.13
C SER A 76 0.09 1.87 3.91
N SER A 77 -0.34 0.63 4.12
CA SER A 77 -0.99 -0.16 3.06
C SER A 77 -2.34 0.39 2.65
N PHE A 78 -3.10 0.95 3.59
CA PHE A 78 -4.45 1.47 3.32
C PHE A 78 -4.41 2.79 2.53
N PRO A 79 -3.61 3.80 2.90
CA PRO A 79 -3.34 4.95 2.04
C PRO A 79 -2.92 4.58 0.61
N HIS A 80 -2.00 3.61 0.45
CA HIS A 80 -1.59 3.12 -0.87
C HIS A 80 -2.80 2.57 -1.66
N ALA A 81 -3.65 1.77 -1.02
CA ALA A 81 -4.84 1.20 -1.66
C ALA A 81 -5.86 2.28 -2.07
N ILE A 82 -6.03 3.34 -1.26
CA ILE A 82 -6.91 4.48 -1.60
C ILE A 82 -6.38 5.21 -2.84
N LEU A 83 -5.10 5.54 -2.88
CA LEU A 83 -4.48 6.21 -4.04
C LEU A 83 -4.67 5.39 -5.32
N GLU A 84 -4.42 4.09 -5.25
CA GLU A 84 -4.58 3.19 -6.40
C GLU A 84 -6.04 3.02 -6.81
N SER A 85 -6.98 2.99 -5.85
CA SER A 85 -8.41 2.93 -6.14
C SER A 85 -8.86 4.17 -6.91
N ASN A 86 -8.49 5.37 -6.44
CA ASN A 86 -8.80 6.63 -7.13
C ASN A 86 -8.21 6.66 -8.55
N ARG A 87 -6.99 6.14 -8.75
CA ARG A 87 -6.38 6.03 -10.09
C ARG A 87 -7.20 5.13 -11.01
N ILE A 88 -7.64 3.97 -10.53
CA ILE A 88 -8.32 2.94 -11.33
C ILE A 88 -9.74 3.38 -11.69
N ASP A 89 -10.51 3.85 -10.72
CA ASP A 89 -11.96 4.07 -10.88
C ASP A 89 -12.36 5.55 -10.97
N LYS A 90 -11.36 6.43 -11.08
CA LYS A 90 -11.47 7.90 -11.12
C LYS A 90 -12.21 8.50 -9.91
N GLY A 91 -12.10 7.85 -8.75
CA GLY A 91 -12.62 8.36 -7.48
C GLY A 91 -11.85 9.54 -6.91
N ASN A 92 -12.41 10.14 -5.86
CA ASN A 92 -11.86 11.27 -5.11
C ASN A 92 -11.81 10.97 -3.60
N ARG A 93 -11.51 9.72 -3.24
CA ARG A 93 -11.43 9.28 -1.84
C ARG A 93 -10.24 9.94 -1.16
N LYS A 94 -10.44 10.43 0.06
CA LYS A 94 -9.39 10.99 0.90
C LYS A 94 -9.09 10.02 2.06
N PHE A 95 -7.93 10.18 2.67
CA PHE A 95 -7.55 9.38 3.83
C PHE A 95 -6.86 10.24 4.88
N ILE A 96 -7.04 9.85 6.13
CA ILE A 96 -6.28 10.30 7.29
C ILE A 96 -5.58 9.06 7.83
N ALA A 97 -4.26 9.11 7.96
CA ALA A 97 -3.46 8.01 8.47
C ALA A 97 -2.66 8.50 9.67
N VAL A 98 -2.81 7.82 10.81
CA VAL A 98 -2.09 8.12 12.04
C VAL A 98 -1.10 6.98 12.31
N GLN A 99 0.14 7.37 12.62
CA GLN A 99 1.19 6.45 13.03
C GLN A 99 1.99 7.11 14.14
N TYR A 100 2.12 6.40 15.26
CA TYR A 100 3.02 6.82 16.36
C TYR A 100 4.49 6.68 15.92
N PRO A 101 5.38 7.64 16.26
CA PRO A 101 6.82 7.59 15.93
C PRO A 101 7.55 6.54 16.79
N GLU A 102 7.19 5.28 16.63
CA GLU A 102 7.87 4.14 17.24
C GLU A 102 9.25 3.94 16.60
N GLU A 103 10.25 3.63 17.43
CA GLU A 103 11.59 3.30 16.96
C GLU A 103 11.59 2.01 16.12
N ILE A 104 12.42 1.99 15.08
CA ILE A 104 12.58 0.79 14.25
C ILE A 104 13.33 -0.29 15.04
N ASP A 105 12.78 -1.51 15.12
CA ASP A 105 13.50 -2.66 15.68
C ASP A 105 14.67 -3.10 14.78
N ILE A 106 15.85 -2.55 15.06
CA ILE A 106 17.10 -2.82 14.34
C ILE A 106 17.67 -4.23 14.55
N LYS A 107 17.12 -5.02 15.48
CA LYS A 107 17.55 -6.42 15.68
C LYS A 107 16.95 -7.32 14.59
N SER A 108 15.74 -7.00 14.13
CA SER A 108 15.06 -7.71 13.05
C SER A 108 15.76 -7.56 11.68
N LYS A 109 15.61 -8.56 10.79
CA LYS A 109 16.15 -8.50 9.42
C LYS A 109 15.57 -7.31 8.63
N ASN A 110 14.26 -7.09 8.73
CA ASN A 110 13.55 -6.01 8.05
C ASN A 110 13.92 -4.64 8.62
N GLY A 111 14.02 -4.52 9.95
CA GLY A 111 14.40 -3.26 10.60
C GLY A 111 15.83 -2.82 10.28
N LYS A 112 16.77 -3.75 10.07
CA LYS A 112 18.10 -3.41 9.52
C LYS A 112 18.02 -2.75 8.15
N VAL A 113 17.13 -3.23 7.28
CA VAL A 113 16.92 -2.64 5.94
C VAL A 113 16.22 -1.30 6.03
N ALA A 114 15.21 -1.17 6.90
CA ALA A 114 14.54 0.09 7.16
C ALA A 114 15.53 1.14 7.71
N LYS A 115 16.41 0.75 8.65
CA LYS A 115 17.50 1.60 9.15
C LYS A 115 18.41 2.08 8.02
N GLN A 116 18.90 1.17 7.18
CA GLN A 116 19.76 1.53 6.03
C GLN A 116 19.05 2.48 5.06
N PHE A 117 17.75 2.25 4.82
CA PHE A 117 16.94 3.16 4.02
C PHE A 117 16.85 4.57 4.64
N CYS A 118 16.49 4.66 5.92
CA CYS A 118 16.43 5.95 6.62
C CYS A 118 17.78 6.68 6.60
N GLN A 119 18.88 5.97 6.88
CA GLN A 119 20.23 6.54 6.83
C GLN A 119 20.58 7.11 5.44
N ARG A 120 20.31 6.36 4.37
CA ARG A 120 20.54 6.84 2.98
C ARG A 120 19.70 8.06 2.63
N LYS A 121 18.53 8.22 3.23
CA LYS A 121 17.61 9.33 3.01
C LYS A 121 17.74 10.46 4.04
N ASN A 122 18.68 10.35 4.98
CA ASN A 122 18.84 11.25 6.10
C ASN A 122 17.54 11.46 6.91
N LEU A 123 16.83 10.36 7.19
CA LEU A 123 15.58 10.35 7.93
C LEU A 123 15.77 9.83 9.36
N PRO A 124 14.97 10.30 10.34
CA PRO A 124 14.88 9.67 11.66
C PRO A 124 14.54 8.18 11.60
N LEU A 125 14.98 7.42 12.60
CA LEU A 125 14.80 5.96 12.68
C LEU A 125 13.44 5.56 13.28
N TYR A 126 12.36 6.15 12.75
CA TYR A 126 11.00 5.88 13.18
C TYR A 126 10.18 5.18 12.10
N ILE A 127 9.24 4.32 12.53
CA ILE A 127 8.27 3.65 11.68
C ILE A 127 7.48 4.67 10.84
N THR A 128 7.17 5.84 11.41
CA THR A 128 6.50 6.96 10.71
C THR A 128 7.21 7.39 9.44
N GLU A 129 8.55 7.37 9.40
CA GLU A 129 9.30 7.83 8.24
C GLU A 129 9.19 6.86 7.07
N ILE A 130 9.26 5.56 7.34
CA ILE A 130 9.01 4.53 6.32
C ILE A 130 7.55 4.58 5.84
N SER A 131 6.62 4.82 6.76
CA SER A 131 5.18 4.95 6.47
C SER A 131 4.89 6.11 5.52
N LYS A 132 5.43 7.30 5.81
CA LYS A 132 5.35 8.49 4.94
C LYS A 132 5.98 8.21 3.57
N GLU A 133 7.16 7.59 3.54
CA GLU A 133 7.86 7.29 2.30
C GLU A 133 7.11 6.30 1.41
N ARG A 134 6.42 5.31 1.98
CA ARG A 134 5.52 4.44 1.22
C ARG A 134 4.43 5.25 0.51
N ILE A 135 3.78 6.18 1.22
CA ILE A 135 2.71 7.02 0.64
C ILE A 135 3.26 7.86 -0.51
N ARG A 136 4.39 8.55 -0.30
CA ARG A 136 5.03 9.40 -1.33
C ARG A 136 5.43 8.60 -2.56
N ARG A 137 6.08 7.45 -2.37
CA ARG A 137 6.54 6.59 -3.47
C ARG A 137 5.38 5.97 -4.24
N ALA A 138 4.34 5.53 -3.54
CA ALA A 138 3.12 5.01 -4.18
C ALA A 138 2.43 6.10 -5.02
N GLY A 139 2.25 7.30 -4.47
CA GLY A 139 1.71 8.44 -5.20
C GLY A 139 2.55 8.80 -6.43
N LYS A 140 3.90 8.85 -6.27
CA LYS A 140 4.81 9.11 -7.40
C LYS A 140 4.68 8.06 -8.51
N GLN A 141 4.65 6.78 -8.16
CA GLN A 141 4.49 5.68 -9.13
C GLN A 141 3.16 5.79 -9.89
N ILE A 142 2.08 6.12 -9.17
CA ILE A 142 0.75 6.34 -9.74
C ILE A 142 0.74 7.50 -10.74
N LEU A 143 1.39 8.62 -10.42
CA LEU A 143 1.51 9.78 -11.31
C LEU A 143 2.34 9.46 -12.56
N GLN A 144 3.48 8.77 -12.39
CA GLN A 144 4.35 8.39 -13.51
C GLN A 144 3.67 7.43 -14.49
N ASN A 145 2.85 6.51 -13.97
CA ASN A 145 2.08 5.57 -14.78
C ASN A 145 0.81 6.20 -15.38
N ASN A 146 0.56 7.50 -15.15
CA ASN A 146 -0.66 8.18 -15.60
C ASN A 146 -0.39 9.67 -15.90
N PRO A 147 0.24 10.00 -17.05
CA PRO A 147 0.70 11.36 -17.37
C PRO A 147 -0.41 12.42 -17.59
N LYS A 148 -1.68 12.13 -17.27
CA LYS A 148 -2.82 13.06 -17.39
C LYS A 148 -3.35 13.58 -16.05
N THR A 149 -2.64 13.37 -14.94
CA THR A 149 -3.15 13.73 -13.60
C THR A 149 -2.51 15.02 -13.09
N ASP A 150 -2.83 16.14 -13.73
CA ASP A 150 -2.38 17.49 -13.32
C ASP A 150 -3.42 18.20 -12.43
N ARG A 151 -4.27 17.45 -11.73
CA ARG A 151 -5.20 18.01 -10.75
C ARG A 151 -5.11 17.27 -9.41
N LEU A 152 -4.71 18.05 -8.40
CA LEU A 152 -4.92 17.87 -6.96
C LEU A 152 -3.94 16.89 -6.27
N MET A 153 -2.79 17.44 -5.86
CA MET A 153 -2.34 17.28 -4.47
C MET A 153 -3.00 18.36 -3.61
#